data_AF-A0AAP3NN96-F1
#
_entry.id   AF-A0AAP3NN96-F1
#
_cell.length_a   1.000
_cell.length_b   1.000
_cell.length_c   1.000
_cell.angle_alpha   90.00
_cell.angle_beta   90.00
_cell.angle_gamma   90.00
#
_symmetry.space_group_name_H-M   'P 1'
#
loop_
_entity.id
_entity.type
_entity.pdbx_description
1 polymer ?
#
loop_
_entity_poly.entity_id
_entity_poly.type
_entity_poly.pdbx_seq_one_letter_code
_entity_poly.pdbx_strand_id
1 'polypeptide(L)'
;TKVIILILWWRNFQLEYWRTFQLVSTYINDTIPELCMSLLKDFRNQGLGSLLIKRMLDDIKSLGYRHISLSVSKDNYAAGWYRKLGFKVYKEQKEDYIMIVDL
;
A
#
# COMPACT_ATOMS: atom_id res chain seq x y z
N THR A 1 -0.36 17.35 3.02
CA THR A 1 0.09 17.13 1.62
C THR A 1 -0.12 15.67 1.27
N LYS A 2 -0.97 15.35 0.29
CA LYS A 2 -1.13 13.97 -0.19
C LYS A 2 0.13 13.55 -0.95
N VAL A 3 1.09 12.95 -0.27
CA VAL A 3 2.19 12.25 -0.94
C VAL A 3 1.65 10.88 -1.33
N ILE A 4 0.97 10.82 -2.48
CA ILE A 4 0.71 9.55 -3.15
C ILE A 4 2.05 9.12 -3.71
N ILE A 5 2.70 8.14 -3.09
CA ILE A 5 3.89 7.49 -3.65
C ILE A 5 3.41 6.55 -4.76
N LEU A 6 3.06 7.16 -5.90
CA LEU A 6 2.91 6.53 -7.22
C LEU A 6 4.31 6.30 -7.80
N ILE A 7 5.14 5.56 -7.07
CA ILE A 7 6.47 5.12 -7.50
C ILE A 7 6.36 3.60 -7.47
N LEU A 8 5.90 2.95 -8.54
CA LEU A 8 6.69 2.68 -9.74
C LEU A 8 5.80 2.19 -10.90
N TRP A 9 6.06 2.73 -12.10
CA TRP A 9 5.67 2.22 -13.43
C TRP A 9 4.30 2.60 -14.01
N TRP A 10 4.15 3.89 -14.32
CA TRP A 10 3.20 4.40 -15.32
C TRP A 10 3.37 3.76 -16.72
N ARG A 11 4.53 3.17 -17.04
CA ARG A 11 4.77 2.54 -18.37
C ARG A 11 4.18 1.13 -18.55
N ASN A 12 3.80 0.42 -17.49
CA ASN A 12 3.29 -0.96 -17.59
C ASN A 12 1.93 -1.20 -16.92
N PHE A 13 1.38 -0.25 -16.17
CA PHE A 13 0.04 -0.39 -15.59
C PHE A 13 -1.02 0.04 -16.61
N GLN A 14 -1.76 -0.92 -17.16
CA GLN A 14 -2.86 -0.67 -18.07
C GLN A 14 -3.89 0.30 -17.46
N LEU A 15 -4.51 1.10 -18.34
CA LEU A 15 -5.60 2.04 -18.07
C LEU A 15 -6.87 1.40 -17.45
N GLU A 16 -6.87 0.14 -17.05
CA GLU A 16 -7.99 -0.47 -16.33
C GLU A 16 -7.84 -0.36 -14.82
N TYR A 17 -6.60 -0.31 -14.31
CA TYR A 17 -6.33 -0.30 -12.87
C TYR A 17 -6.48 1.07 -12.22
N TRP A 18 -6.28 2.19 -12.94
CA TRP A 18 -6.46 3.53 -12.36
C TRP A 18 -7.91 3.75 -11.89
N ARG A 19 -8.91 3.19 -12.59
CA ARG A 19 -10.32 3.27 -12.17
C ARG A 19 -10.57 2.56 -10.84
N THR A 20 -9.87 1.46 -10.57
CA THR A 20 -9.96 0.76 -9.27
C THR A 20 -9.23 1.50 -8.15
N PHE A 21 -8.14 2.21 -8.45
CA PHE A 21 -7.38 2.97 -7.44
C PHE A 21 -8.02 4.31 -7.08
N GLN A 22 -8.83 4.90 -7.95
CA GLN A 22 -9.47 6.21 -7.73
C GLN A 22 -10.49 6.24 -6.58
N LEU A 23 -11.00 5.08 -6.13
CA LEU A 23 -12.05 5.01 -5.12
C LEU A 23 -11.55 4.67 -3.72
N VAL A 24 -10.25 4.45 -3.55
CA VAL A 24 -9.68 4.00 -2.28
C VAL A 24 -8.94 5.16 -1.62
N SER A 25 -9.54 5.71 -0.56
CA SER A 25 -8.93 6.76 0.28
C SER A 25 -8.52 6.15 1.61
N THR A 26 -7.23 6.23 1.94
CA THR A 26 -6.67 5.76 3.23
C THR A 26 -6.26 6.92 4.12
N TYR A 27 -6.81 8.09 3.85
CA TYR A 27 -6.49 9.31 4.55
C TYR A 27 -6.75 9.16 6.04
N ILE A 28 -5.68 9.18 6.83
CA ILE A 28 -5.73 9.25 8.29
C ILE A 28 -5.52 10.70 8.72
N ASN A 29 -4.44 11.33 8.27
CA ASN A 29 -4.12 12.74 8.48
C ASN A 29 -3.00 13.18 7.51
N ASP A 30 -2.60 14.45 7.57
CA ASP A 30 -1.58 15.04 6.68
C ASP A 30 -0.14 14.55 6.91
N THR A 31 0.15 13.85 8.02
CA THR A 31 1.51 13.40 8.37
C THR A 31 1.75 11.93 8.05
N ILE A 32 0.69 11.18 7.73
CA ILE A 32 0.77 9.75 7.40
C ILE A 32 0.54 9.57 5.89
N PRO A 33 1.59 9.27 5.11
CA PRO A 33 1.45 9.00 3.69
C PRO A 33 0.68 7.71 3.41
N GLU A 34 0.08 7.65 2.22
CA GLU A 34 -0.72 6.53 1.74
C GLU A 34 0.10 5.69 0.74
N LEU A 35 0.21 4.39 0.99
CA LEU A 35 0.85 3.42 0.11
C LEU A 35 -0.16 2.83 -0.87
N CYS A 36 0.22 2.85 -2.15
CA CYS A 36 -0.50 2.16 -3.20
C CYS A 36 0.48 1.25 -3.97
N MET A 37 0.22 -0.06 -3.99
CA MET A 37 1.05 -1.00 -4.71
C MET A 37 0.24 -2.15 -5.30
N SER A 38 0.69 -2.68 -6.43
CA SER A 38 0.14 -3.89 -7.05
C SER A 38 1.23 -4.59 -7.86
N LEU A 39 1.06 -5.90 -8.05
CA LEU A 39 1.86 -6.69 -8.96
C LEU A 39 0.94 -7.40 -9.95
N LEU A 40 1.39 -7.44 -11.21
CA LEU A 40 0.79 -8.27 -12.25
C LEU A 40 0.79 -9.74 -11.79
N LYS A 41 -0.23 -10.49 -12.18
CA LYS A 41 -0.47 -11.86 -11.71
C LYS A 41 0.75 -12.75 -11.90
N ASP A 42 1.40 -12.63 -13.05
CA ASP A 42 2.57 -13.43 -13.44
C ASP A 42 3.83 -13.13 -12.61
N PHE A 43 3.84 -12.02 -11.87
CA PHE A 43 4.96 -11.59 -11.03
C PHE A 43 4.72 -11.79 -9.52
N ARG A 44 3.58 -12.40 -9.15
CA ARG A 44 3.24 -12.74 -7.75
C ARG A 44 3.95 -14.03 -7.34
N ASN A 45 4.03 -14.26 -6.03
CA ASN A 45 4.64 -15.46 -5.42
C ASN A 45 6.13 -15.69 -5.75
N GLN A 46 6.82 -14.67 -6.27
CA GLN A 46 8.26 -14.68 -6.57
C GLN A 46 9.09 -13.85 -5.59
N GLY A 47 8.49 -13.37 -4.50
CA GLY A 47 9.17 -12.50 -3.52
C GLY A 47 9.33 -11.03 -3.93
N LEU A 48 8.99 -10.68 -5.18
CA LEU A 48 9.11 -9.31 -5.71
C LEU A 48 8.33 -8.27 -4.90
N GLY A 49 7.13 -8.61 -4.43
CA GLY A 49 6.31 -7.70 -3.62
C GLY A 49 6.95 -7.39 -2.27
N SER A 50 7.61 -8.39 -1.67
CA SER A 50 8.34 -8.23 -0.40
C SER A 50 9.59 -7.37 -0.57
N LEU A 51 10.32 -7.53 -1.68
CA LEU A 51 11.47 -6.69 -1.99
C LEU A 51 11.04 -5.23 -2.23
N LEU A 52 9.99 -5.05 -3.03
CA LEU A 52 9.44 -3.73 -3.35
C LEU A 52 8.98 -3.00 -2.10
N ILE A 53 8.13 -3.63 -1.28
CA ILE A 53 7.58 -2.96 -0.10
C ILE A 53 8.66 -2.65 0.94
N LYS A 54 9.61 -3.57 1.19
CA LYS A 54 10.72 -3.29 2.11
C LYS A 54 11.51 -2.08 1.66
N ARG A 55 11.87 -2.01 0.37
CA ARG A 55 12.60 -0.88 -0.17
C ARG A 55 11.81 0.42 -0.03
N MET A 56 10.51 0.40 -0.33
CA MET A 56 9.64 1.56 -0.17
C MET A 56 9.57 2.02 1.30
N LEU A 57 9.41 1.10 2.25
CA LEU A 57 9.38 1.43 3.68
C LEU A 57 10.71 2.05 4.14
N ASP A 58 11.85 1.49 3.70
CA ASP A 58 13.18 2.04 4.02
C ASP A 58 13.35 3.46 3.46
N ASP A 59 12.98 3.67 2.19
CA ASP A 59 13.07 4.99 1.55
C ASP A 59 12.15 6.01 2.27
N ILE A 60 10.91 5.63 2.62
CA ILE A 60 9.95 6.50 3.32
C ILE A 60 10.41 6.82 4.73
N LYS A 61 10.98 5.84 5.44
CA LYS A 61 11.62 6.05 6.75
C LYS A 61 12.77 7.05 6.65
N SER A 62 13.60 6.94 5.62
CA SER A 62 14.73 7.86 5.40
C SER A 62 14.30 9.31 5.14
N LEU A 63 13.09 9.51 4.62
CA LEU A 63 12.46 10.83 4.45
C LEU A 63 11.88 11.41 5.76
N GLY A 64 11.96 10.68 6.87
CA GLY A 64 11.55 11.15 8.20
C GLY A 64 10.10 10.85 8.58
N TYR A 65 9.38 10.05 7.79
CA TYR A 65 8.04 9.60 8.15
C TYR A 65 8.10 8.53 9.24
N ARG A 66 7.15 8.58 10.18
CA ARG A 66 7.07 7.62 11.31
C ARG A 66 6.09 6.49 11.06
N HIS A 67 5.12 6.72 10.18
CA HIS A 67 4.08 5.78 9.86
C HIS A 67 3.74 5.84 8.38
N ILE A 68 3.10 4.80 7.87
CA ILE A 68 2.49 4.76 6.55
C ILE A 68 1.20 3.94 6.61
N SER A 69 0.18 4.34 5.84
CA SER A 69 -1.09 3.64 5.77
C SER A 69 -1.34 3.00 4.40
N LEU A 70 -2.25 2.03 4.35
CA LEU A 70 -2.79 1.45 3.11
C LEU A 70 -4.24 1.00 3.32
N SER A 71 -4.94 0.73 2.22
CA SER A 71 -6.24 0.06 2.23
C SER A 71 -6.10 -1.25 1.48
N VAL A 72 -6.74 -2.26 2.04
CA VAL A 72 -6.80 -3.59 1.44
C VAL A 72 -8.20 -4.15 1.63
N SER A 73 -8.81 -4.61 0.53
CA SER A 73 -10.08 -5.33 0.60
C SER A 73 -9.96 -6.54 1.52
N LYS A 74 -11.02 -6.80 2.29
CA LYS A 74 -11.10 -7.96 3.21
C LYS A 74 -10.93 -9.29 2.50
N ASP A 75 -11.35 -9.36 1.23
CA ASP A 75 -11.26 -10.56 0.39
C ASP A 75 -9.91 -10.66 -0.34
N ASN A 76 -9.05 -9.65 -0.23
CA ASN A 76 -7.74 -9.67 -0.86
C ASN A 76 -6.75 -10.48 0.00
N TYR A 77 -6.16 -11.51 -0.62
CA TYR A 77 -5.13 -12.36 0.01
C TYR A 77 -3.94 -11.56 0.59
N ALA A 78 -3.70 -10.35 0.08
CA ALA A 78 -2.66 -9.45 0.56
C ALA A 78 -2.91 -8.95 1.99
N ALA A 79 -4.14 -8.97 2.51
CA ALA A 79 -4.44 -8.51 3.87
C ALA A 79 -3.65 -9.30 4.93
N GLY A 80 -3.57 -10.62 4.78
CA GLY A 80 -2.74 -11.47 5.65
C GLY A 80 -1.24 -11.23 5.46
N TRP A 81 -0.83 -10.89 4.24
CA TRP A 81 0.57 -10.58 3.93
C TRP A 81 1.01 -9.25 4.56
N TYR A 82 0.20 -8.20 4.50
CA TYR A 82 0.48 -6.93 5.17
C TYR A 82 0.56 -7.10 6.69
N ARG A 83 -0.31 -7.92 7.30
CA ARG A 83 -0.20 -8.25 8.73
C ARG A 83 1.15 -8.87 9.10
N LYS A 84 1.67 -9.78 8.26
CA LYS A 84 3.01 -10.39 8.47
C LYS A 84 4.15 -9.38 8.34
N LEU A 85 3.94 -8.29 7.62
CA LEU A 85 4.89 -7.18 7.49
C LEU A 85 4.77 -6.15 8.62
N GLY A 86 3.95 -6.41 9.64
CA GLY A 86 3.79 -5.53 10.80
C GLY A 86 2.67 -4.51 10.68
N PHE A 87 1.95 -4.47 9.55
CA PHE A 87 0.77 -3.62 9.43
C PHE A 87 -0.34 -4.09 10.37
N LYS A 88 -0.92 -3.14 11.12
CA LYS A 88 -2.05 -3.36 12.02
C LYS A 88 -3.29 -2.71 11.44
N VAL A 89 -4.45 -3.28 11.72
CA VAL A 89 -5.73 -2.65 11.33
C VAL A 89 -5.91 -1.38 12.15
N TYR A 90 -5.96 -0.24 11.47
CA TYR A 90 -6.29 1.06 12.07
C TYR A 90 -7.80 1.28 12.10
N LYS A 91 -8.48 0.93 11.00
CA LYS A 91 -9.94 1.06 10.87
C LYS A 91 -10.50 -0.02 9.98
N GLU A 92 -11.59 -0.64 10.41
CA GLU A 92 -12.40 -1.51 9.56
C GLU A 92 -13.48 -0.70 8.86
N GLN A 93 -13.59 -0.87 7.54
CA GLN A 93 -14.72 -0.38 6.76
C GLN A 93 -15.60 -1.56 6.36
N LYS A 94 -16.64 -1.31 5.56
CA LYS A 94 -17.53 -2.38 5.09
C LYS A 94 -16.75 -3.44 4.29
N GLU A 95 -16.06 -2.99 3.24
CA GLU A 95 -15.38 -3.87 2.27
C GLU A 95 -13.85 -3.99 2.50
N ASP A 96 -13.26 -3.00 3.19
CA ASP A 96 -11.80 -2.86 3.28
C ASP A 96 -11.30 -2.69 4.72
N TYR A 97 -10.03 -3.02 4.94
CA TYR A 97 -9.24 -2.59 6.09
C TYR A 97 -8.37 -1.40 5.73
N ILE A 98 -8.42 -0.33 6.51
CA ILE A 98 -7.33 0.65 6.58
C ILE A 98 -6.31 0.10 7.56
N MET A 99 -5.08 -0.08 7.10
CA MET A 99 -3.98 -0.58 7.90
C MET A 99 -2.87 0.45 8.03
N ILE A 100 -2.10 0.38 9.11
CA ILE A 100 -0.98 1.27 9.43
C ILE A 100 0.22 0.45 9.92
N VAL A 101 1.43 0.87 9.57
CA VAL A 101 2.67 0.32 10.14
C VAL A 101 3.57 1.45 10.64
N ASP A 102 4.31 1.17 11.71
CA ASP A 102 5.37 2.03 12.23
C ASP A 102 6.66 1.77 11.43
N LEU A 103 7.34 2.84 11.00
CA LEU A 103 8.52 2.78 10.12
C LEU A 103 9.84 2.68 10.88
#